data_AF-A0A7X7MQ11-F1
#
_entry.id   AF-A0A7X7MQ11-F1
#
_cell.length_a   1.000
_cell.length_b   1.000
_cell.length_c   1.000
_cell.angle_alpha   90.00
_cell.angle_beta   90.00
_cell.angle_gamma   90.00
#
_symmetry.space_group_name_H-M   'P 1'
#
loop_
_entity.id
_entity.type
_entity.pdbx_description
1 polymer ?
#
loop_
_entity_poly.entity_id
_entity_poly.type
_entity_poly.pdbx_seq_one_letter_code
_entity_poly.pdbx_strand_id
1 'polypeptide(L)'
;MMRGVIGVTMLALAWAGLAAEGVNLPAAVRIPAGVNAGKDPDFGDYSLTAEEPFHMDATEVTWSLWREVRDWAVTNGYNDLTGVGAGKADDHPVQGVNWFDSVKWCNARSEKEGLGPCYLVGGVVCRQSGGAPDCSFSASGYRLPTHIEWEYAARGGQVGKRYPWGDTISQKQANYFSHAGDTNDVSATRGHHADYAKAAMPYTSPVASFEPNGFGLYDMAGNVWEWCWAPKGASRTFRGGSWDADGGGVRCGYRSENSGNGEQSVFGGFRCVRRTGQ
;
A
#
# COMPACT_ATOMS: atom_id res chain seq x y z
N MET A 1 45.71 -6.85 -35.67
CA MET A 1 44.42 -7.41 -36.13
C MET A 1 43.76 -8.13 -34.97
N MET A 2 42.53 -7.72 -34.66
CA MET A 2 41.48 -8.35 -33.83
C MET A 2 41.84 -8.83 -32.41
N ARG A 3 41.49 -8.01 -31.41
CA ARG A 3 41.08 -8.46 -30.07
C ARG A 3 39.58 -8.68 -30.10
N GLY A 4 39.13 -9.92 -29.87
CA GLY A 4 37.72 -10.28 -29.77
C GLY A 4 37.12 -9.74 -28.47
N VAL A 5 36.07 -8.94 -28.60
CA VAL A 5 35.22 -8.48 -27.48
C VAL A 5 34.18 -9.56 -27.25
N ILE A 6 34.18 -10.17 -26.06
CA ILE A 6 33.10 -11.07 -25.62
C ILE A 6 31.97 -10.16 -25.14
N GLY A 7 30.95 -10.00 -25.99
CA GLY A 7 29.70 -9.35 -25.61
C GLY A 7 28.90 -10.27 -24.70
N VAL A 8 28.66 -9.85 -23.46
CA VAL A 8 27.69 -10.48 -22.57
C VAL A 8 26.32 -9.94 -22.93
N THR A 9 25.57 -10.69 -23.73
CA THR A 9 24.16 -10.44 -24.00
C THR A 9 23.38 -10.77 -22.72
N MET A 10 22.88 -9.76 -22.01
CA MET A 10 21.88 -9.96 -20.96
C MET A 10 20.59 -10.48 -21.63
N LEU A 11 20.29 -11.76 -21.44
CA LEU A 11 18.97 -12.29 -21.73
C LEU A 11 17.99 -11.75 -20.69
N ALA A 12 17.05 -10.90 -21.11
CA ALA A 12 15.86 -10.59 -20.33
C ALA A 12 14.97 -11.85 -20.29
N LEU A 13 14.97 -12.54 -19.15
CA LEU A 13 14.00 -13.59 -18.87
C LEU A 13 12.64 -12.93 -18.59
N ALA A 14 11.71 -13.13 -19.53
CA ALA A 14 10.31 -12.78 -19.34
C ALA A 14 9.72 -13.66 -18.23
N TRP A 15 9.42 -13.07 -17.08
CA TRP A 15 8.59 -13.69 -16.05
C TRP A 15 7.14 -13.65 -16.53
N ALA A 16 6.66 -14.80 -17.01
CA ALA A 16 5.25 -15.03 -17.28
C ALA A 16 4.75 -16.09 -16.31
N GLY A 17 3.86 -15.69 -15.40
CA GLY A 17 2.89 -16.52 -14.71
C GLY A 17 3.38 -17.87 -14.17
N LEU A 18 4.09 -17.85 -13.05
CA LEU A 18 4.01 -18.92 -12.06
C LEU A 18 3.75 -18.24 -10.72
N ALA A 19 2.62 -18.53 -10.08
CA ALA A 19 2.53 -18.40 -8.63
C ALA A 19 3.62 -19.32 -8.06
N ALA A 20 4.77 -18.74 -7.72
CA ALA A 20 5.92 -19.49 -7.25
C ALA A 20 5.57 -20.08 -5.88
N GLU A 21 5.40 -21.39 -5.83
CA GLU A 21 5.59 -22.15 -4.60
C GLU A 21 6.92 -21.71 -3.97
N GLY A 22 6.85 -21.10 -2.78
CA GLY A 22 8.01 -20.97 -1.88
C GLY A 22 8.80 -19.66 -1.88
N VAL A 23 8.34 -18.57 -2.50
CA VAL A 23 8.95 -17.26 -2.20
C VAL A 23 8.49 -16.81 -0.80
N ASN A 24 9.36 -16.96 0.19
CA ASN A 24 9.15 -16.41 1.54
C ASN A 24 9.28 -14.88 1.47
N LEU A 25 8.21 -14.20 1.07
CA LEU A 25 8.14 -12.75 1.07
C LEU A 25 8.29 -12.23 2.50
N PRO A 26 9.12 -11.21 2.74
CA PRO A 26 9.21 -10.62 4.07
C PRO A 26 7.85 -10.04 4.44
N ALA A 27 7.32 -10.39 5.62
CA ALA A 27 6.05 -9.82 6.09
C ALA A 27 6.11 -8.29 6.21
N ALA A 28 7.28 -7.75 6.59
CA ALA A 28 7.53 -6.32 6.67
C ALA A 28 8.99 -5.98 6.31
N VAL A 29 9.19 -4.77 5.82
CA VAL A 29 10.47 -4.19 5.41
C VAL A 29 10.84 -3.06 6.36
N ARG A 30 12.12 -2.97 6.75
CA ARG A 30 12.63 -1.83 7.51
C ARG A 30 12.93 -0.65 6.59
N ILE A 31 12.19 0.44 6.77
CA ILE A 31 12.39 1.71 6.08
C ILE A 31 13.38 2.57 6.90
N PRO A 32 14.48 3.06 6.28
CA PRO A 32 15.46 3.87 6.99
C PRO A 32 14.88 5.26 7.33
N ALA A 33 15.36 5.85 8.42
CA ALA A 33 15.20 7.27 8.67
C ALA A 33 15.95 8.09 7.61
N GLY A 34 15.46 9.28 7.32
CA GLY A 34 16.13 10.21 6.42
C GLY A 34 15.17 11.19 5.76
N VAL A 35 15.75 11.97 4.84
CA VAL A 35 15.02 12.98 4.06
C VAL A 35 15.07 12.60 2.59
N ASN A 36 13.92 12.63 1.92
CA ASN A 36 13.80 12.61 0.48
C ASN A 36 13.10 13.90 0.06
N ALA A 37 13.85 14.79 -0.59
CA ALA A 37 13.36 16.10 -1.01
C ALA A 37 13.81 16.38 -2.43
N GLY A 38 12.96 17.06 -3.19
CA GLY A 38 13.21 17.36 -4.59
C GLY A 38 12.00 18.02 -5.24
N LYS A 39 11.94 17.96 -6.56
CA LYS A 39 10.82 18.46 -7.34
C LYS A 39 10.13 17.30 -8.04
N ASP A 40 8.86 17.10 -7.71
CA ASP A 40 7.98 16.20 -8.45
C ASP A 40 7.59 16.86 -9.78
N PRO A 41 7.66 16.13 -10.92
CA PRO A 41 7.32 16.68 -12.23
C PRO A 41 5.89 17.23 -12.32
N ASP A 42 4.96 16.74 -11.50
CA ASP A 42 3.55 17.05 -11.57
C ASP A 42 3.04 17.85 -10.37
N PHE A 43 3.67 17.67 -9.20
CA PHE A 43 3.21 18.26 -7.94
C PHE A 43 4.15 19.35 -7.38
N GLY A 44 5.28 19.62 -8.04
CA GLY A 44 6.22 20.68 -7.63
C GLY A 44 7.15 20.23 -6.49
N ASP A 45 7.66 21.20 -5.74
CA ASP A 45 8.68 20.94 -4.72
C ASP A 45 8.09 20.19 -3.52
N TYR A 46 8.83 19.20 -3.00
CA TYR A 46 8.44 18.39 -1.85
C TYR A 46 9.63 18.13 -0.91
N SER A 47 9.31 17.84 0.36
CA SER A 47 10.27 17.36 1.35
C SER A 47 9.59 16.36 2.27
N LEU A 48 10.04 15.11 2.23
CA LEU A 48 9.51 13.99 2.99
C LEU A 48 10.57 13.56 4.02
N THR A 49 10.19 13.55 5.29
CA THR A 49 11.08 13.17 6.39
C THR A 49 10.52 11.95 7.10
N ALA A 50 11.31 10.87 7.13
CA ALA A 50 11.16 9.79 8.09
C ALA A 50 12.09 10.09 9.27
N GLU A 51 11.51 10.57 10.38
CA GLU A 51 12.29 11.00 11.55
C GLU A 51 13.06 9.84 12.19
N GLU A 52 12.43 8.66 12.23
CA GLU A 52 12.97 7.43 12.82
C GLU A 52 12.74 6.26 11.86
N PRO A 53 13.57 5.20 11.91
CA PRO A 53 13.33 4.02 11.11
C PRO A 53 12.09 3.27 11.60
N PHE A 54 11.27 2.83 10.66
CA PHE A 54 10.04 2.07 10.93
C PHE A 54 9.98 0.82 10.06
N HIS A 55 9.14 -0.14 10.45
CA HIS A 55 8.80 -1.27 9.60
C HIS A 55 7.48 -0.97 8.89
N MET A 56 7.39 -1.30 7.62
CA MET A 56 6.17 -1.26 6.82
C MET A 56 5.89 -2.65 6.27
N ASP A 57 4.64 -3.10 6.30
CA ASP A 57 4.26 -4.35 5.64
C ASP A 57 4.71 -4.29 4.16
N ALA A 58 5.33 -5.37 3.68
CA ALA A 58 5.92 -5.38 2.34
C ALA A 58 4.89 -5.24 1.22
N THR A 59 3.68 -5.71 1.50
CA THR A 59 2.51 -5.69 0.62
C THR A 59 1.34 -4.98 1.32
N GLU A 60 0.25 -4.75 0.61
CA GLU A 60 -1.03 -4.48 1.26
C GLU A 60 -1.46 -5.65 2.15
N VAL A 61 -2.33 -5.36 3.12
CA VAL A 61 -2.96 -6.41 3.95
C VAL A 61 -3.77 -7.32 3.04
N THR A 62 -3.42 -8.61 3.04
CA THR A 62 -4.12 -9.61 2.23
C THR A 62 -5.49 -9.94 2.81
N TRP A 63 -6.36 -10.51 1.97
CA TRP A 63 -7.69 -10.96 2.38
C TRP A 63 -7.64 -12.05 3.45
N SER A 64 -6.69 -12.97 3.35
CA SER A 64 -6.43 -13.97 4.39
C SER A 64 -6.07 -13.34 5.73
N LEU A 65 -5.09 -12.44 5.75
CA LEU A 65 -4.64 -11.78 6.98
C LEU A 65 -5.74 -10.92 7.60
N TRP A 66 -6.48 -10.16 6.77
CA TRP A 66 -7.62 -9.38 7.22
C TRP A 66 -8.63 -10.22 8.01
N ARG A 67 -9.06 -11.35 7.43
CA ARG A 67 -10.03 -12.26 8.08
C ARG A 67 -9.45 -12.87 9.35
N GLU A 68 -8.22 -13.36 9.33
CA GLU A 68 -7.58 -13.98 10.50
C GLU A 68 -7.59 -13.04 11.72
N VAL A 69 -7.14 -11.80 11.54
CA VAL A 69 -7.11 -10.82 12.63
C VAL A 69 -8.52 -10.37 12.99
N ARG A 70 -9.43 -10.21 12.02
CA ARG A 70 -10.83 -9.82 12.27
C ARG A 70 -11.55 -10.87 13.10
N ASP A 71 -11.37 -12.16 12.81
CA ASP A 71 -11.97 -13.26 13.57
C ASP A 71 -11.49 -13.28 15.02
N TRP A 72 -10.20 -13.01 15.25
CA TRP A 72 -9.69 -12.80 16.60
C TRP A 72 -10.28 -11.53 17.24
N ALA A 73 -10.37 -10.43 16.49
CA ALA A 73 -10.80 -9.14 17.01
C ALA A 73 -12.24 -9.18 17.56
N VAL A 74 -13.16 -9.81 16.84
CA VAL A 74 -14.58 -9.89 17.23
C VAL A 74 -14.81 -10.70 18.50
N THR A 75 -13.92 -11.64 18.84
CA THR A 75 -13.98 -12.37 20.12
C THR A 75 -13.22 -11.66 21.25
N ASN A 76 -12.52 -10.55 20.94
CA ASN A 76 -11.67 -9.81 21.87
C ASN A 76 -12.08 -8.32 21.99
N GLY A 77 -13.38 -8.03 21.84
CA GLY A 77 -13.97 -6.73 22.17
C GLY A 77 -14.04 -5.72 21.02
N TYR A 78 -13.56 -6.07 19.82
CA TYR A 78 -13.71 -5.26 18.60
C TYR A 78 -15.01 -5.59 17.87
N ASN A 79 -16.14 -5.33 18.54
CA ASN A 79 -17.44 -5.89 18.14
C ASN A 79 -18.15 -5.11 17.02
N ASP A 80 -17.56 -4.04 16.51
CA ASP A 80 -18.18 -3.13 15.53
C ASP A 80 -17.31 -2.90 14.27
N LEU A 81 -16.53 -3.91 13.87
CA LEU A 81 -15.85 -3.94 12.57
C LEU A 81 -16.89 -4.15 11.45
N THR A 82 -17.49 -3.06 10.97
CA THR A 82 -18.66 -3.06 10.08
C THR A 82 -18.32 -3.32 8.61
N GLY A 83 -17.13 -2.92 8.17
CA GLY A 83 -16.55 -3.28 6.89
C GLY A 83 -16.16 -4.76 6.93
N VAL A 84 -16.95 -5.59 6.26
CA VAL A 84 -16.59 -7.01 6.09
C VAL A 84 -15.34 -7.15 5.22
N GLY A 85 -15.15 -6.20 4.29
CA GLY A 85 -14.12 -6.25 3.27
C GLY A 85 -14.42 -7.33 2.22
N ALA A 86 -13.64 -7.31 1.15
CA ALA A 86 -13.65 -8.33 0.11
C ALA A 86 -12.24 -8.53 -0.43
N GLY A 87 -11.97 -9.72 -0.95
CA GLY A 87 -10.77 -10.04 -1.70
C GLY A 87 -11.09 -11.11 -2.74
N LYS A 88 -10.40 -11.09 -3.87
CA LYS A 88 -10.64 -12.06 -4.95
C LYS A 88 -10.20 -13.48 -4.57
N ALA A 89 -9.07 -13.60 -3.88
CA ALA A 89 -8.54 -14.81 -3.28
C ALA A 89 -7.68 -14.45 -2.04
N ASP A 90 -7.15 -15.45 -1.34
CA ASP A 90 -6.49 -15.30 -0.05
C ASP A 90 -5.23 -14.42 -0.08
N ASP A 91 -4.52 -14.43 -1.21
CA ASP A 91 -3.29 -13.70 -1.52
C ASP A 91 -3.55 -12.37 -2.24
N HIS A 92 -4.81 -11.98 -2.45
CA HIS A 92 -5.16 -10.65 -2.95
C HIS A 92 -5.29 -9.65 -1.79
N PRO A 93 -5.11 -8.35 -2.03
CA PRO A 93 -5.35 -7.34 -1.01
C PRO A 93 -6.81 -7.35 -0.56
N VAL A 94 -7.05 -7.04 0.72
CA VAL A 94 -8.37 -6.66 1.17
C VAL A 94 -8.76 -5.31 0.56
N GLN A 95 -9.99 -5.21 0.06
CA GLN A 95 -10.60 -3.97 -0.40
C GLN A 95 -12.00 -3.80 0.19
N GLY A 96 -12.62 -2.62 0.05
CA GLY A 96 -13.95 -2.37 0.62
C GLY A 96 -13.96 -2.18 2.14
N VAL A 97 -12.82 -1.86 2.73
CA VAL A 97 -12.68 -1.58 4.17
C VAL A 97 -12.64 -0.08 4.40
N ASN A 98 -13.30 0.40 5.45
CA ASN A 98 -13.25 1.81 5.82
C ASN A 98 -12.05 2.10 6.75
N TRP A 99 -11.76 3.39 6.90
CA TRP A 99 -10.63 3.86 7.68
C TRP A 99 -10.72 3.51 9.17
N PHE A 100 -11.91 3.64 9.80
CA PHE A 100 -12.07 3.34 11.22
C PHE A 100 -11.89 1.87 11.54
N ASP A 101 -12.36 0.99 10.66
CA ASP A 101 -12.14 -0.45 10.80
C ASP A 101 -10.68 -0.81 10.59
N SER A 102 -9.98 -0.15 9.65
CA SER A 102 -8.53 -0.33 9.47
C SER A 102 -7.75 0.10 10.74
N VAL A 103 -8.15 1.20 11.38
CA VAL A 103 -7.59 1.67 12.67
C VAL A 103 -7.80 0.65 13.80
N LYS A 104 -9.04 0.18 13.97
CA LYS A 104 -9.37 -0.84 14.98
C LYS A 104 -8.66 -2.17 14.69
N TRP A 105 -8.56 -2.55 13.42
CA TRP A 105 -7.87 -3.75 12.99
C TRP A 105 -6.37 -3.69 13.28
N CYS A 106 -5.72 -2.54 13.08
CA CYS A 106 -4.32 -2.33 13.48
C CYS A 106 -4.12 -2.55 15.00
N ASN A 107 -5.02 -2.03 15.83
CA ASN A 107 -4.98 -2.29 17.27
C ASN A 107 -5.22 -3.78 17.57
N ALA A 108 -6.18 -4.43 16.93
CA ALA A 108 -6.47 -5.84 17.12
C ALA A 108 -5.28 -6.73 16.74
N ARG A 109 -4.62 -6.46 15.60
CA ARG A 109 -3.37 -7.12 15.20
C ARG A 109 -2.28 -6.92 16.26
N SER A 110 -2.15 -5.70 16.78
CA SER A 110 -1.20 -5.39 17.85
C SER A 110 -1.45 -6.25 19.08
N GLU A 111 -2.68 -6.30 19.59
CA GLU A 111 -3.02 -7.09 20.78
C GLU A 111 -2.88 -8.60 20.54
N LYS A 112 -3.30 -9.09 19.36
CA LYS A 112 -3.14 -10.51 18.95
C LYS A 112 -1.68 -10.94 18.97
N GLU A 113 -0.76 -10.04 18.63
CA GLU A 113 0.69 -10.28 18.59
C GLU A 113 1.42 -9.84 19.87
N GLY A 114 0.70 -9.42 20.92
CA GLY A 114 1.28 -9.01 22.21
C GLY A 114 1.97 -7.64 22.20
N LEU A 115 1.64 -6.78 21.25
CA LEU A 115 2.17 -5.42 21.11
C LEU A 115 1.23 -4.35 21.70
N GLY A 116 1.80 -3.20 22.06
CA GLY A 116 1.04 -2.07 22.60
C GLY A 116 0.22 -1.34 21.52
N PRO A 117 -1.11 -1.21 21.65
CA PRO A 117 -1.95 -0.55 20.66
C PRO A 117 -1.59 0.92 20.41
N CYS A 118 -1.60 1.34 19.15
CA CYS A 118 -1.31 2.74 18.77
C CYS A 118 -2.53 3.65 18.96
N TYR A 119 -3.75 3.17 18.73
CA TYR A 119 -4.91 4.05 18.66
C TYR A 119 -5.72 4.07 19.94
N LEU A 120 -5.92 5.27 20.49
CA LEU A 120 -6.63 5.49 21.75
C LEU A 120 -7.77 6.50 21.55
N VAL A 121 -8.88 6.33 22.27
CA VAL A 121 -9.95 7.33 22.40
C VAL A 121 -10.02 7.72 23.87
N GLY A 122 -9.73 8.98 24.19
CA GLY A 122 -9.70 9.45 25.58
C GLY A 122 -8.72 8.68 26.47
N GLY A 123 -7.60 8.20 25.91
CA GLY A 123 -6.60 7.39 26.63
C GLY A 123 -6.93 5.90 26.75
N VAL A 124 -8.09 5.45 26.25
CA VAL A 124 -8.50 4.03 26.25
C VAL A 124 -8.27 3.43 24.86
N VAL A 125 -7.85 2.16 24.79
CA VAL A 125 -7.66 1.46 23.51
C VAL A 125 -8.91 1.57 22.64
N CYS A 126 -8.74 2.06 21.42
CA CYS A 126 -9.80 2.17 20.43
C CYS A 126 -10.18 0.77 19.92
N ARG A 127 -11.11 0.11 20.61
CA ARG A 127 -11.72 -1.15 20.19
C ARG A 127 -13.07 -0.98 19.51
N GLN A 128 -13.72 0.15 19.75
CA GLN A 128 -15.07 0.48 19.28
C GLN A 128 -15.13 1.90 18.74
N SER A 129 -16.13 2.16 17.91
CA SER A 129 -16.50 3.49 17.46
C SER A 129 -17.10 4.28 18.63
N GLY A 130 -16.97 5.61 18.62
CA GLY A 130 -17.47 6.46 19.71
C GLY A 130 -16.61 7.67 20.05
N GLY A 131 -15.54 7.90 19.30
CA GLY A 131 -14.73 9.12 19.41
C GLY A 131 -13.71 9.21 18.29
N ALA A 132 -13.04 10.37 18.22
CA ALA A 132 -11.90 10.54 17.32
C ALA A 132 -10.69 9.82 17.92
N PRO A 133 -10.13 8.79 17.25
CA PRO A 133 -8.93 8.15 17.72
C PRO A 133 -7.75 9.12 17.67
N ASP A 134 -6.86 9.02 18.63
CA ASP A 134 -5.52 9.61 18.62
C ASP A 134 -4.48 8.49 18.46
N CYS A 135 -3.36 8.80 17.80
CA CYS A 135 -2.30 7.84 17.51
C CYS A 135 -1.10 8.07 18.41
N SER A 136 -0.84 7.13 19.31
CA SER A 136 0.40 7.04 20.06
C SER A 136 1.52 6.50 19.15
N PHE A 137 2.27 7.41 18.53
CA PHE A 137 3.41 7.06 17.68
C PHE A 137 4.57 6.40 18.45
N SER A 138 4.58 6.52 19.78
CA SER A 138 5.57 5.87 20.64
C SER A 138 5.20 4.42 21.00
N ALA A 139 3.97 3.97 20.79
CA ALA A 139 3.55 2.59 21.04
C ALA A 139 4.23 1.59 20.08
N SER A 140 4.37 0.34 20.50
CA SER A 140 5.09 -0.71 19.76
C SER A 140 4.26 -1.41 18.67
N GLY A 141 2.95 -1.20 18.67
CA GLY A 141 2.00 -1.85 17.79
C GLY A 141 1.96 -1.30 16.37
N TYR A 142 1.00 -1.85 15.63
CA TYR A 142 0.69 -1.50 14.25
C TYR A 142 -0.20 -0.26 14.19
N ARG A 143 0.01 0.51 13.13
CA ARG A 143 -0.81 1.66 12.73
C ARG A 143 -0.80 1.80 11.21
N LEU A 144 -1.72 2.60 10.68
CA LEU A 144 -1.61 3.09 9.32
C LEU A 144 -0.38 4.01 9.18
N PRO A 145 0.29 4.02 8.01
CA PRO A 145 1.33 5.01 7.72
C PRO A 145 0.74 6.41 7.70
N THR A 146 1.50 7.42 8.09
CA THR A 146 1.17 8.79 7.71
C THR A 146 1.29 8.96 6.19
N HIS A 147 0.63 9.97 5.62
CA HIS A 147 0.79 10.24 4.18
C HIS A 147 2.24 10.60 3.79
N ILE A 148 3.06 11.07 4.73
CA ILE A 148 4.48 11.37 4.53
C ILE A 148 5.30 10.08 4.55
N GLU A 149 5.11 9.22 5.54
CA GLU A 149 5.76 7.91 5.62
C GLU A 149 5.42 7.05 4.40
N TRP A 150 4.16 7.08 3.96
CA TRP A 150 3.70 6.35 2.78
C TRP A 150 4.43 6.81 1.52
N GLU A 151 4.50 8.13 1.25
CA GLU A 151 5.16 8.62 0.03
C GLU A 151 6.68 8.45 0.09
N TYR A 152 7.29 8.67 1.26
CA TYR A 152 8.72 8.42 1.46
C TYR A 152 9.05 6.96 1.11
N ALA A 153 8.23 6.03 1.60
CA ALA A 153 8.35 4.61 1.36
C ALA A 153 8.06 4.25 -0.12
N ALA A 154 7.02 4.83 -0.72
CA ALA A 154 6.62 4.60 -2.11
C ALA A 154 7.71 5.00 -3.10
N ARG A 155 8.38 6.13 -2.85
CA ARG A 155 9.50 6.60 -3.65
C ARG A 155 10.71 5.66 -3.63
N GLY A 156 10.86 4.80 -2.61
CA GLY A 156 11.86 3.72 -2.61
C GLY A 156 13.30 4.19 -2.80
N GLY A 157 13.64 5.40 -2.34
CA GLY A 157 14.95 6.05 -2.56
C GLY A 157 15.08 6.88 -3.84
N GLN A 158 14.10 6.85 -4.73
CA GLN A 158 14.07 7.72 -5.92
C GLN A 158 13.73 9.17 -5.55
N VAL A 159 14.38 10.12 -6.22
CA VAL A 159 14.15 11.56 -6.03
C VAL A 159 13.50 12.15 -7.28
N GLY A 160 12.39 12.86 -7.11
CA GLY A 160 11.70 13.59 -8.19
C GLY A 160 11.13 12.70 -9.30
N LYS A 161 10.81 11.43 -8.99
CA LYS A 161 10.21 10.47 -9.93
C LYS A 161 8.70 10.37 -9.72
N ARG A 162 7.97 10.19 -10.83
CA ARG A 162 6.51 10.00 -10.81
C ARG A 162 6.08 8.70 -10.14
N TYR A 163 6.78 7.62 -10.44
CA TYR A 163 6.48 6.26 -10.00
C TYR A 163 7.63 5.70 -9.16
N PRO A 164 7.43 4.60 -8.42
CA PRO A 164 8.46 4.01 -7.55
C PRO A 164 9.76 3.62 -8.27
N TRP A 165 9.70 3.47 -9.60
CA TRP A 165 10.79 3.00 -10.46
C TRP A 165 11.21 4.01 -11.55
N GLY A 166 10.61 5.20 -11.62
CA GLY A 166 10.96 6.18 -12.66
C GLY A 166 9.81 7.07 -13.09
N ASP A 167 9.87 7.56 -14.33
CA ASP A 167 8.94 8.56 -14.85
C ASP A 167 7.88 8.00 -15.80
N THR A 168 7.96 6.71 -16.13
CA THR A 168 6.98 5.99 -16.96
C THR A 168 6.39 4.81 -16.22
N ILE A 169 5.21 4.40 -16.65
CA ILE A 169 4.50 3.22 -16.13
C ILE A 169 4.07 2.32 -17.28
N SER A 170 3.99 1.03 -17.00
CA SER A 170 3.34 0.07 -17.87
C SER A 170 2.62 -1.01 -17.06
N GLN A 171 1.66 -1.69 -17.68
CA GLN A 171 0.96 -2.83 -17.06
C GLN A 171 1.87 -4.01 -16.69
N LYS A 172 3.16 -4.00 -17.07
CA LYS A 172 4.15 -4.96 -16.57
C LYS A 172 4.65 -4.67 -15.16
N GLN A 173 4.33 -3.49 -14.62
CA GLN A 173 4.88 -2.97 -13.35
C GLN A 173 3.80 -2.78 -12.28
N ALA A 174 2.54 -2.72 -12.68
CA ALA A 174 1.42 -2.47 -11.79
C ALA A 174 0.10 -2.95 -12.40
N ASN A 175 -0.86 -3.26 -11.53
CA ASN A 175 -2.25 -3.44 -11.92
C ASN A 175 -2.99 -2.10 -11.81
N TYR A 176 -3.32 -1.48 -12.95
CA TYR A 176 -3.99 -0.18 -13.06
C TYR A 176 -4.72 -0.07 -14.41
N PHE A 177 -5.51 1.00 -14.58
CA PHE A 177 -6.19 1.30 -15.83
C PHE A 177 -5.27 2.04 -16.81
N SER A 178 -4.86 1.39 -17.90
CA SER A 178 -4.01 2.03 -18.91
C SER A 178 -4.83 2.93 -19.84
N HIS A 179 -4.55 4.24 -19.83
CA HIS A 179 -5.30 5.24 -20.60
C HIS A 179 -4.49 5.79 -21.77
N ALA A 180 -5.10 5.91 -22.96
CA ALA A 180 -4.39 6.33 -24.17
C ALA A 180 -3.88 7.79 -24.14
N GLY A 181 -4.50 8.64 -23.32
CA GLY A 181 -4.10 10.03 -23.14
C GLY A 181 -2.93 10.26 -22.18
N ASP A 182 -2.49 9.26 -21.40
CA ASP A 182 -1.34 9.44 -20.52
C ASP A 182 -0.04 9.21 -21.30
N THR A 183 0.72 10.28 -21.54
CA THR A 183 1.99 10.23 -22.26
C THR A 183 3.10 9.50 -21.50
N ASN A 184 2.93 9.28 -20.19
CA ASN A 184 3.88 8.52 -19.37
C ASN A 184 3.53 7.02 -19.32
N ASP A 185 2.37 6.62 -19.85
CA ASP A 185 1.95 5.23 -19.95
C ASP A 185 2.48 4.60 -21.24
N VAL A 186 3.47 3.73 -21.08
CA VAL A 186 4.15 3.01 -22.17
C VAL A 186 3.67 1.57 -22.31
N SER A 187 2.49 1.24 -21.76
CA SER A 187 1.88 -0.08 -21.93
C SER A 187 1.68 -0.43 -23.41
N ALA A 188 1.79 -1.72 -23.74
CA ALA A 188 1.48 -2.21 -25.09
C ALA A 188 -0.04 -2.27 -25.34
N THR A 189 -0.83 -2.38 -24.28
CA THR A 189 -2.29 -2.48 -24.27
C THR A 189 -2.92 -1.30 -23.55
N ARG A 190 -4.24 -1.12 -23.69
CA ARG A 190 -5.03 -0.09 -23.03
C ARG A 190 -6.22 -0.73 -22.30
N GLY A 191 -6.79 -0.02 -21.33
CA GLY A 191 -7.83 -0.51 -20.45
C GLY A 191 -7.28 -1.21 -19.21
N HIS A 192 -8.10 -2.03 -18.54
CA HIS A 192 -7.69 -2.83 -17.38
C HIS A 192 -6.67 -3.92 -17.76
N HIS A 193 -5.86 -4.34 -16.78
CA HIS A 193 -4.84 -5.37 -16.99
C HIS A 193 -5.49 -6.70 -17.42
N ALA A 194 -5.03 -7.26 -18.55
CA ALA A 194 -5.69 -8.40 -19.20
C ALA A 194 -5.80 -9.65 -18.31
N ASP A 195 -4.82 -9.89 -17.42
CA ASP A 195 -4.88 -11.04 -16.50
C ASP A 195 -5.92 -10.92 -15.39
N TYR A 196 -6.37 -9.69 -15.10
CA TYR A 196 -7.27 -9.38 -13.99
C TYR A 196 -8.62 -8.82 -14.47
N ALA A 197 -8.77 -8.59 -15.76
CA ALA A 197 -10.03 -8.23 -16.44
C ALA A 197 -10.76 -9.47 -16.99
N LYS A 198 -10.87 -10.54 -16.20
CA LYS A 198 -11.45 -11.84 -16.63
C LYS A 198 -12.92 -12.05 -16.24
N ALA A 199 -13.54 -11.07 -15.61
CA ALA A 199 -14.93 -11.11 -15.18
C ALA A 199 -15.66 -9.81 -15.56
N ALA A 200 -16.96 -9.75 -15.30
CA ALA A 200 -17.78 -8.56 -15.56
C ALA A 200 -17.25 -7.31 -14.85
N MET A 201 -16.58 -7.49 -13.70
CA MET A 201 -15.76 -6.46 -13.05
C MET A 201 -14.32 -6.96 -12.97
N PRO A 202 -13.33 -6.13 -13.36
CA PRO A 202 -11.92 -6.42 -13.10
C PRO A 202 -11.65 -6.57 -11.59
N TYR A 203 -10.55 -7.23 -11.25
CA TYR A 203 -10.17 -7.48 -9.86
C TYR A 203 -8.70 -7.11 -9.61
N THR A 204 -8.32 -7.14 -8.33
CA THR A 204 -6.95 -6.92 -7.87
C THR A 204 -6.01 -8.00 -8.39
N SER A 205 -4.70 -7.75 -8.41
CA SER A 205 -3.71 -8.82 -8.55
C SER A 205 -3.46 -9.48 -7.20
N PRO A 206 -2.95 -10.72 -7.14
CA PRO A 206 -2.25 -11.17 -5.94
C PRO A 206 -1.22 -10.14 -5.53
N VAL A 207 -1.03 -9.92 -4.22
CA VAL A 207 0.03 -9.03 -3.76
C VAL A 207 1.40 -9.53 -4.22
N ALA A 208 2.33 -8.61 -4.43
CA ALA A 208 3.67 -8.90 -4.95
C ALA A 208 3.69 -9.61 -6.31
N SER A 209 2.69 -9.34 -7.17
CA SER A 209 2.69 -9.83 -8.57
C SER A 209 3.68 -9.09 -9.47
N PHE A 210 4.16 -7.92 -9.03
CA PHE A 210 5.09 -7.06 -9.76
C PHE A 210 6.37 -6.83 -8.94
N GLU A 211 7.42 -6.31 -9.57
CA GLU A 211 8.70 -6.04 -8.89
C GLU A 211 8.55 -5.00 -7.76
N PRO A 212 9.28 -5.16 -6.63
CA PRO A 212 9.25 -4.19 -5.57
C PRO A 212 10.03 -2.91 -5.93
N ASN A 213 9.78 -1.83 -5.20
CA ASN A 213 10.58 -0.61 -5.29
C ASN A 213 11.95 -0.76 -4.63
N GLY A 214 12.76 0.31 -4.63
CA GLY A 214 14.13 0.30 -4.09
C GLY A 214 14.25 0.03 -2.58
N PHE A 215 13.14 0.05 -1.82
CA PHE A 215 13.12 -0.39 -0.42
C PHE A 215 12.66 -1.85 -0.26
N GLY A 216 12.14 -2.50 -1.29
CA GLY A 216 11.58 -3.85 -1.19
C GLY A 216 10.07 -3.87 -0.94
N LEU A 217 9.36 -2.76 -1.18
CA LEU A 217 7.91 -2.67 -1.05
C LEU A 217 7.23 -2.94 -2.38
N TYR A 218 6.18 -3.75 -2.33
CA TYR A 218 5.38 -4.16 -3.48
C TYR A 218 4.11 -3.31 -3.57
N ASP A 219 3.60 -3.20 -4.80
CA ASP A 219 2.27 -2.62 -5.09
C ASP A 219 2.08 -1.18 -4.56
N MET A 220 3.18 -0.41 -4.42
CA MET A 220 3.12 1.01 -4.04
C MET A 220 2.49 1.90 -5.14
N ALA A 221 2.19 1.33 -6.31
CA ALA A 221 1.45 1.95 -7.40
C ALA A 221 0.47 0.92 -8.00
N GLY A 222 -0.82 1.24 -7.98
CA GLY A 222 -1.91 0.39 -8.48
C GLY A 222 -2.48 -0.55 -7.42
N ASN A 223 -3.15 -1.59 -7.89
CA ASN A 223 -3.83 -2.64 -7.12
C ASN A 223 -4.98 -2.11 -6.24
N VAL A 224 -4.72 -1.55 -5.05
CA VAL A 224 -5.74 -0.90 -4.22
C VAL A 224 -5.26 0.44 -3.66
N TRP A 225 -6.19 1.38 -3.49
CA TRP A 225 -5.91 2.62 -2.77
C TRP A 225 -5.60 2.29 -1.31
N GLU A 226 -4.62 2.96 -0.72
CA GLU A 226 -4.20 2.65 0.65
C GLU A 226 -4.52 3.76 1.63
N TRP A 227 -5.26 3.41 2.69
CA TRP A 227 -5.57 4.34 3.77
C TRP A 227 -4.31 4.79 4.51
N CYS A 228 -4.16 6.10 4.67
CA CYS A 228 -3.15 6.70 5.53
C CYS A 228 -3.78 7.25 6.83
N TRP A 229 -3.00 7.29 7.90
CA TRP A 229 -3.33 8.00 9.12
C TRP A 229 -3.51 9.51 8.84
N ALA A 230 -4.62 10.06 9.33
CA ALA A 230 -4.86 11.48 9.42
C ALA A 230 -5.57 11.80 10.74
N PRO A 231 -5.02 12.67 11.60
CA PRO A 231 -5.51 12.85 12.96
C PRO A 231 -6.84 13.62 13.04
N LYS A 232 -7.25 14.38 12.01
CA LYS A 232 -8.44 15.26 12.05
C LYS A 232 -9.09 15.44 10.67
N GLY A 233 -10.40 15.68 10.67
CA GLY A 233 -11.22 15.96 9.48
C GLY A 233 -12.32 14.92 9.23
N ALA A 234 -13.24 15.19 8.31
CA ALA A 234 -14.20 14.19 7.82
C ALA A 234 -13.56 13.28 6.73
N SER A 235 -12.61 13.83 5.98
CA SER A 235 -11.88 13.11 4.94
C SER A 235 -10.59 12.48 5.47
N ARG A 236 -10.18 11.37 4.85
CA ARG A 236 -8.97 10.61 5.11
C ARG A 236 -8.21 10.42 3.81
N THR A 237 -6.89 10.44 3.91
CA THR A 237 -6.00 10.35 2.75
C THR A 237 -5.93 8.92 2.22
N PHE A 238 -6.03 8.80 0.91
CA PHE A 238 -5.70 7.62 0.12
C PHE A 238 -4.48 7.90 -0.76
N ARG A 239 -3.66 6.86 -0.98
CA ARG A 239 -2.46 6.90 -1.80
C ARG A 239 -2.34 5.66 -2.69
N GLY A 240 -1.50 5.73 -3.72
CA GLY A 240 -1.09 4.58 -4.53
C GLY A 240 -1.95 4.28 -5.75
N GLY A 241 -3.19 4.76 -5.82
CA GLY A 241 -4.12 4.39 -6.88
C GLY A 241 -4.65 2.97 -6.72
N SER A 242 -5.39 2.47 -7.69
CA SER A 242 -5.94 1.11 -7.68
C SER A 242 -5.91 0.49 -9.08
N TRP A 243 -6.40 -0.75 -9.21
CA TRP A 243 -6.61 -1.41 -10.50
C TRP A 243 -7.52 -0.63 -11.47
N ASP A 244 -8.31 0.32 -10.97
CA ASP A 244 -9.21 1.18 -11.76
C ASP A 244 -8.69 2.63 -11.91
N ALA A 245 -7.58 2.97 -11.25
CA ALA A 245 -6.95 4.29 -11.39
C ALA A 245 -6.08 4.34 -12.65
N ASP A 246 -6.00 5.51 -13.28
CA ASP A 246 -5.10 5.73 -14.40
C ASP A 246 -3.64 5.97 -13.95
N GLY A 247 -2.73 6.12 -14.92
CA GLY A 247 -1.32 6.44 -14.66
C GLY A 247 -1.13 7.74 -13.86
N GLY A 248 -2.07 8.68 -13.91
CA GLY A 248 -2.07 9.87 -13.05
C GLY A 248 -2.34 9.54 -11.59
N GLY A 249 -3.33 8.68 -11.34
CA GLY A 249 -3.78 8.32 -9.99
C GLY A 249 -2.81 7.42 -9.21
N VAL A 250 -1.92 6.70 -9.89
CA VAL A 250 -0.94 5.78 -9.26
C VAL A 250 0.45 6.40 -9.03
N ARG A 251 0.62 7.71 -9.22
CA ARG A 251 1.91 8.41 -8.97
C ARG A 251 2.20 8.49 -7.48
N CYS A 252 3.49 8.41 -7.11
CA CYS A 252 3.94 8.49 -5.71
C CYS A 252 3.41 9.73 -4.97
N GLY A 253 3.46 10.88 -5.64
CA GLY A 253 3.01 12.17 -5.09
C GLY A 253 1.49 12.37 -5.14
N TYR A 254 0.75 11.52 -5.85
CA TYR A 254 -0.70 11.68 -5.96
C TYR A 254 -1.36 11.40 -4.61
N ARG A 255 -2.31 12.27 -4.25
CA ARG A 255 -3.09 12.17 -3.02
C ARG A 255 -4.56 12.28 -3.36
N SER A 256 -5.32 11.26 -2.96
CA SER A 256 -6.77 11.30 -2.98
C SER A 256 -7.31 11.46 -1.55
N GLU A 257 -8.56 11.88 -1.45
CA GLU A 257 -9.28 11.98 -0.18
C GLU A 257 -10.63 11.28 -0.32
N ASN A 258 -11.03 10.58 0.73
CA ASN A 258 -12.38 10.02 0.81
C ASN A 258 -12.91 10.18 2.24
N SER A 259 -14.23 10.13 2.41
CA SER A 259 -14.85 10.20 3.71
C SER A 259 -14.34 9.05 4.59
N GLY A 260 -13.94 9.37 5.82
CA GLY A 260 -13.56 8.35 6.80
C GLY A 260 -14.78 7.57 7.31
N ASN A 261 -15.97 8.18 7.22
CA ASN A 261 -17.22 7.68 7.78
C ASN A 261 -17.95 6.77 6.78
N GLY A 262 -17.64 5.47 6.81
CA GLY A 262 -18.56 4.42 6.35
C GLY A 262 -18.73 4.24 4.83
N GLU A 263 -18.19 5.10 3.98
CA GLU A 263 -18.13 4.81 2.53
C GLU A 263 -17.04 3.77 2.28
N GLN A 264 -17.46 2.54 2.08
CA GLN A 264 -16.60 1.48 1.57
C GLN A 264 -16.20 1.85 0.14
N SER A 265 -14.96 2.33 -0.03
CA SER A 265 -14.38 2.36 -1.37
C SER A 265 -14.14 0.91 -1.78
N VAL A 266 -14.85 0.43 -2.80
CA VAL A 266 -14.63 -0.93 -3.34
C VAL A 266 -13.19 -1.16 -3.82
N PHE A 267 -12.40 -0.08 -3.96
CA PHE A 267 -11.00 -0.09 -4.35
C PHE A 267 -10.04 0.23 -3.20
N GLY A 268 -10.56 0.47 -1.98
CA GLY A 268 -9.77 0.91 -0.82
C GLY A 268 -9.35 -0.24 0.08
N GLY A 269 -8.04 -0.40 0.26
CA GLY A 269 -7.35 -1.26 1.21
C GLY A 269 -6.38 -0.46 2.08
N PHE A 270 -5.37 -1.13 2.62
CA PHE A 270 -4.33 -0.50 3.45
C PHE A 270 -3.13 -1.44 3.66
N ARG A 271 -2.03 -0.88 4.17
CA ARG A 271 -0.90 -1.60 4.76
C ARG A 271 -0.56 -1.02 6.13
N CYS A 272 0.07 -1.81 7.01
CA CYS A 272 0.47 -1.33 8.33
C CYS A 272 1.93 -0.86 8.36
N VAL A 273 2.21 0.02 9.31
CA VAL A 273 3.57 0.32 9.79
C VAL A 273 3.64 0.14 11.30
N ARG A 274 4.86 -0.04 11.81
CA ARG A 274 5.17 0.01 13.24
C ARG A 274 6.57 0.56 13.46
N ARG A 275 6.84 1.15 14.61
CA ARG A 275 8.20 1.59 14.97
C ARG A 275 9.17 0.42 14.99
N THR A 276 10.46 0.70 14.80
CA THR A 276 11.50 -0.27 15.14
C THR A 276 11.48 -0.45 16.67
N GLY A 277 11.41 -1.71 17.14
CA GLY A 277 11.57 -2.02 18.56
C GLY A 277 12.97 -1.60 19.03
N GLN A 278 13.05 -1.07 20.26
CA GLN A 278 14.34 -1.01 20.97
C GLN A 278 14.68 -2.40 21.50
#